data_AF-A0A3C0R7A3-F1
#
_entry.id   AF-A0A3C0R7A3-F1
#
_cell.length_a   1.000
_cell.length_b   1.000
_cell.length_c   1.000
_cell.angle_alpha   90.00
_cell.angle_beta   90.00
_cell.angle_gamma   90.00
#
_symmetry.space_group_name_H-M   'P 1'
#
loop_
_entity.id
_entity.type
_entity.pdbx_description
1 polymer ?
#
loop_
_entity_poly.entity_id
_entity_poly.type
_entity_poly.pdbx_seq_one_letter_code
_entity_poly.pdbx_strand_id
1 'polypeptide(L)'
;MGNGRSGRDVSERTLILSDVRQSPNLKDASLTEDPFAAPTDAVFRLLGTSANGLTKDQAHERFARFGANRLRSKERATGPMLLLRQFTSPIILILIGAAVLSTFLQDVTDAAIILSIVIASGLLGFWQEHRAASAVAKLCAVVETKVRVLRAGAEMLVPLEHVVPGDLALLSAGAIIPADCRLLEARDLFVNEATLTGETYPGEKTPGALSAKTALARRSNAVFMGTHVISGSGKACVIHTGRETQFGKVYETLRLRPPETEFERGIRRFGYLLAEVTFVLVLAIFAFNVYFHKPVLDSLLFALALA
;
A
#
# COMPACT_ATOMS: atom_id res chain seq x y z
N MET A 1 5.33 -28.58 -47.85
CA MET A 1 6.22 -28.71 -46.66
C MET A 1 6.50 -27.31 -46.17
N GLY A 2 6.31 -26.91 -44.92
CA GLY A 2 6.18 -27.63 -43.66
C GLY A 2 6.69 -26.66 -42.60
N ASN A 3 5.78 -25.79 -42.15
CA ASN A 3 5.94 -24.79 -41.11
C ASN A 3 6.20 -25.45 -39.75
N GLY A 4 6.98 -24.84 -38.84
CA GLY A 4 7.04 -25.37 -37.47
C GLY A 4 8.18 -24.93 -36.57
N ARG A 5 8.38 -23.62 -36.32
CA ARG A 5 9.10 -23.14 -35.13
C ARG A 5 8.58 -21.75 -34.67
N SER A 6 7.34 -21.69 -34.18
CA SER A 6 6.88 -20.57 -33.35
C SER A 6 5.71 -21.05 -32.48
N GLY A 7 6.02 -21.68 -31.34
CA GLY A 7 4.98 -22.25 -30.48
C GLY A 7 5.42 -22.70 -29.09
N ARG A 8 6.70 -22.52 -28.73
CA ARG A 8 7.20 -22.93 -27.40
C ARG A 8 7.22 -21.83 -26.34
N ASP A 9 7.19 -20.55 -26.72
CA ASP A 9 7.32 -19.44 -25.77
C ASP A 9 5.99 -18.88 -25.22
N VAL A 10 4.85 -19.27 -25.82
CA VAL A 10 3.52 -18.87 -25.33
C VAL A 10 3.01 -19.86 -24.28
N SER A 11 3.46 -21.13 -24.31
CA SER A 11 2.99 -22.18 -23.41
C SER A 11 3.53 -22.05 -21.98
N GLU A 12 4.69 -21.46 -21.77
CA GLU A 12 5.27 -21.30 -20.42
C GLU A 12 4.70 -20.11 -19.65
N ARG A 13 4.24 -19.05 -20.35
CA ARG A 13 3.54 -17.92 -19.71
C ARG A 13 2.11 -18.24 -19.29
N THR A 14 1.49 -19.26 -19.88
CA THR A 14 0.15 -19.74 -19.46
C THR A 14 0.23 -20.60 -18.19
N LEU A 15 1.38 -21.20 -17.89
CA LEU A 15 1.54 -22.08 -16.73
C LEU A 15 1.78 -21.33 -15.39
N ILE A 16 2.13 -20.04 -15.42
CA ILE A 16 2.31 -19.23 -14.20
C ILE A 16 1.00 -18.52 -13.78
N LEU A 17 -0.02 -18.50 -14.65
CA LEU A 17 -1.35 -17.94 -14.34
C LEU A 17 -2.35 -18.98 -13.82
N SER A 18 -2.01 -20.26 -13.78
CA SER A 18 -2.86 -21.32 -13.26
C SER A 18 -2.74 -21.57 -11.74
N ASP A 19 -1.69 -21.07 -11.09
CA ASP A 19 -1.33 -21.47 -9.71
C ASP A 19 -1.75 -20.51 -8.60
N VAL A 20 -2.52 -19.46 -8.90
CA VAL A 20 -3.17 -18.62 -7.86
C VAL A 20 -4.58 -19.15 -7.49
N ARG A 21 -4.94 -20.37 -7.93
CA ARG A 21 -6.23 -21.03 -7.65
C ARG A 21 -6.26 -21.92 -6.41
N GLN A 22 -5.28 -21.82 -5.52
CA GLN A 22 -5.25 -22.61 -4.28
C GLN A 22 -5.27 -21.73 -3.02
N SER A 23 -6.38 -21.00 -2.84
CA SER A 23 -6.86 -20.69 -1.48
C SER A 23 -7.91 -21.75 -1.13
N PRO A 24 -7.69 -22.60 -0.10
CA PRO A 24 -8.62 -23.66 0.25
C PRO A 24 -9.84 -23.08 0.96
N ASN A 25 -11.01 -23.66 0.69
CA ASN A 25 -12.32 -23.39 1.30
C ASN A 25 -13.15 -22.19 0.80
N LEU A 26 -13.54 -22.25 -0.48
CA LEU A 26 -14.76 -21.58 -0.96
C LEU A 26 -15.42 -22.35 -2.13
N LYS A 27 -15.47 -23.69 -2.07
CA LYS A 27 -15.96 -24.51 -3.20
C LYS A 27 -17.29 -25.23 -3.03
N ASP A 28 -17.93 -25.16 -1.86
CA ASP A 28 -19.22 -25.83 -1.68
C ASP A 28 -20.36 -24.81 -1.50
N ALA A 29 -21.28 -24.84 -2.48
CA ALA A 29 -22.55 -24.12 -2.65
C ALA A 29 -22.55 -22.75 -3.38
N SER A 30 -22.81 -22.81 -4.70
CA SER A 30 -23.57 -21.81 -5.52
C SER A 30 -23.11 -20.35 -5.58
N LEU A 31 -21.90 -20.07 -6.10
CA LEU A 31 -21.35 -18.70 -6.26
C LEU A 31 -21.09 -18.30 -7.73
N THR A 32 -22.10 -18.33 -8.59
CA THR A 32 -22.03 -17.76 -9.96
C THR A 32 -22.85 -16.49 -10.15
N GLU A 33 -23.48 -15.96 -9.10
CA GLU A 33 -24.24 -14.71 -9.18
C GLU A 33 -23.42 -13.54 -8.64
N ASP A 34 -23.20 -12.51 -9.48
CA ASP A 34 -22.65 -11.21 -9.05
C ASP A 34 -23.58 -10.64 -7.95
N PRO A 35 -23.10 -10.40 -6.70
CA PRO A 35 -23.92 -9.85 -5.63
C PRO A 35 -24.57 -8.51 -6.01
N PHE A 36 -23.98 -7.78 -6.95
CA PHE A 36 -24.54 -6.54 -7.49
C PHE A 36 -25.69 -6.76 -8.47
N ALA A 37 -25.77 -7.94 -9.09
CA ALA A 37 -26.84 -8.30 -10.02
C ALA A 37 -28.00 -9.05 -9.35
N ALA A 38 -27.74 -9.69 -8.22
CA ALA A 38 -28.71 -10.55 -7.56
C ALA A 38 -29.90 -9.79 -6.93
N PRO A 39 -31.09 -10.42 -6.84
CA PRO A 39 -32.20 -9.96 -6.02
C PRO A 39 -31.80 -9.88 -4.53
N THR A 40 -32.47 -9.03 -3.76
CA THR A 40 -32.17 -8.79 -2.34
C THR A 40 -32.10 -10.08 -1.51
N ASP A 41 -33.04 -11.00 -1.68
CA ASP A 41 -33.06 -12.27 -0.94
C ASP A 41 -31.86 -13.17 -1.28
N ALA A 42 -31.41 -13.14 -2.53
CA ALA A 42 -30.22 -13.86 -2.96
C ALA A 42 -28.96 -13.25 -2.34
N VAL A 43 -28.87 -11.92 -2.26
CA VAL A 43 -27.76 -11.22 -1.60
C VAL A 43 -27.69 -11.58 -0.11
N PHE A 44 -28.83 -11.63 0.57
CA PHE A 44 -28.89 -12.06 1.97
C PHE A 44 -28.41 -13.49 2.17
N ARG A 45 -28.82 -14.42 1.30
CA ARG A 45 -28.33 -15.82 1.35
C ARG A 45 -26.84 -15.91 1.05
N LEU A 46 -26.37 -15.23 0.00
CA LEU A 46 -24.98 -15.25 -0.45
C LEU A 46 -24.02 -14.74 0.63
N LEU A 47 -24.43 -13.69 1.34
CA LEU A 47 -23.64 -13.08 2.40
C LEU A 47 -24.01 -13.62 3.78
N GLY A 48 -24.94 -14.58 3.91
CA GLY A 48 -25.42 -15.08 5.20
C GLY A 48 -25.86 -13.96 6.17
N THR A 49 -26.54 -12.94 5.65
CA THR A 49 -27.06 -11.79 6.43
C THR A 49 -28.59 -11.73 6.32
N SER A 50 -29.22 -10.78 7.01
CA SER A 50 -30.67 -10.66 7.06
C SER A 50 -31.10 -9.19 7.00
N ALA A 51 -32.41 -8.93 6.87
CA ALA A 51 -32.96 -7.57 6.93
C ALA A 51 -32.70 -6.86 8.27
N ASN A 52 -32.44 -7.63 9.35
CA ASN A 52 -32.07 -7.10 10.67
C ASN A 52 -30.54 -6.93 10.84
N GLY A 53 -29.77 -7.22 9.80
CA GLY A 53 -28.31 -7.19 9.81
C GLY A 53 -27.68 -8.38 10.53
N LEU A 54 -26.37 -8.28 10.77
CA LEU A 54 -25.56 -9.30 11.42
C LEU A 54 -25.72 -9.26 12.94
N THR A 55 -25.57 -10.42 13.59
CA THR A 55 -25.35 -10.46 15.05
C THR A 55 -23.95 -9.99 15.41
N LYS A 56 -23.72 -9.65 16.69
CA LYS A 56 -22.38 -9.26 17.17
C LYS A 56 -21.35 -10.38 16.94
N ASP A 57 -21.72 -11.62 17.19
CA ASP A 57 -20.82 -12.77 17.06
C ASP A 57 -20.46 -13.02 15.59
N GLN A 58 -21.44 -12.99 14.69
CA GLN A 58 -21.19 -13.08 13.24
C GLN A 58 -20.29 -11.96 12.74
N ALA A 59 -20.50 -10.73 13.21
CA ALA A 59 -19.65 -9.61 12.84
C ALA A 59 -18.22 -9.80 13.35
N HIS A 60 -18.05 -10.34 14.57
CA HIS A 60 -16.74 -10.63 15.15
C HIS A 60 -16.00 -11.75 14.40
N GLU A 61 -16.70 -12.85 14.09
CA GLU A 61 -16.15 -13.96 13.29
C GLU A 61 -15.71 -13.48 11.90
N ARG A 62 -16.53 -12.66 11.25
CA ARG A 62 -16.17 -12.08 9.95
C ARG A 62 -15.01 -11.11 10.06
N PHE A 63 -14.94 -10.32 11.12
CA PHE A 63 -13.79 -9.43 11.34
C PHE A 63 -12.50 -10.23 11.49
N ALA A 64 -12.54 -11.37 12.20
CA ALA A 64 -11.40 -12.27 12.31
C ALA A 64 -11.02 -12.90 10.96
N ARG A 65 -12.00 -13.20 10.09
CA ARG A 65 -11.79 -13.81 8.77
C ARG A 65 -11.31 -12.85 7.69
N PHE A 66 -11.96 -11.69 7.57
CA PHE A 66 -11.71 -10.71 6.50
C PHE A 66 -10.71 -9.62 6.91
N GLY A 67 -10.48 -9.45 8.21
CA GLY A 67 -9.65 -8.40 8.76
C GLY A 67 -10.32 -7.03 8.74
N ALA A 68 -9.55 -6.00 9.14
CA ALA A 68 -10.03 -4.62 9.18
C ALA A 68 -10.31 -4.07 7.77
N ASN A 69 -11.41 -3.33 7.63
CA ASN A 69 -11.75 -2.54 6.45
C ASN A 69 -10.81 -1.33 6.32
N ARG A 70 -9.57 -1.61 5.92
CA ARG A 70 -8.54 -0.62 5.66
C ARG A 70 -7.88 -0.95 4.33
N LEU A 71 -7.58 0.08 3.56
CA LEU A 71 -6.60 -0.02 2.48
C LEU A 71 -5.24 -0.26 3.15
N ARG A 72 -4.66 -1.45 2.94
CA ARG A 72 -3.45 -1.89 3.65
C ARG A 72 -2.37 -0.81 3.51
N SER A 73 -2.09 -0.05 4.57
CA SER A 73 -0.93 0.86 4.58
C SER A 73 0.32 0.02 4.36
N LYS A 74 1.33 0.57 3.69
CA LYS A 74 2.61 -0.13 3.43
C LYS A 74 3.01 -0.78 4.75
N GLU A 75 3.33 -2.08 4.75
CA GLU A 75 3.93 -2.70 5.93
C GLU A 75 5.09 -1.79 6.32
N ARG A 76 4.92 -1.05 7.43
CA ARG A 76 5.94 -0.13 7.91
C ARG A 76 7.18 -0.99 8.05
N ALA A 77 8.30 -0.55 7.47
CA ALA A 77 9.56 -1.27 7.64
C ALA A 77 9.72 -1.55 9.14
N THR A 78 9.87 -2.82 9.49
CA THR A 78 10.01 -3.24 10.89
C THR A 78 11.24 -2.54 11.47
N GLY A 79 11.22 -2.15 12.75
CA GLY A 79 12.31 -1.42 13.40
C GLY A 79 13.73 -1.84 12.99
N PRO A 80 14.08 -3.14 13.03
CA PRO A 80 15.41 -3.60 12.59
C PRO A 80 15.67 -3.42 11.08
N MET A 81 14.66 -3.60 10.23
CA MET A 81 14.79 -3.39 8.78
C MET A 81 15.06 -1.92 8.44
N LEU A 82 14.45 -1.00 9.20
CA LEU A 82 14.69 0.44 9.05
C LEU A 82 16.12 0.80 9.47
N LEU A 83 16.61 0.21 10.56
CA LEU A 83 17.99 0.39 11.02
C LEU A 83 19.00 -0.16 10.01
N LEU A 84 18.81 -1.37 9.48
CA LEU A 84 19.70 -1.96 8.46
C LEU A 84 19.75 -1.13 7.17
N ARG A 85 18.62 -0.53 6.77
CA ARG A 85 18.58 0.38 5.61
C ARG A 85 19.48 1.60 5.80
N GLN A 86 19.64 2.09 7.02
CA GLN A 86 20.52 3.22 7.29
C GLN A 86 21.98 2.88 6.97
N PHE A 87 22.42 1.66 7.28
CA PHE A 87 23.78 1.19 6.97
C PHE A 87 24.02 0.86 5.48
N THR A 88 22.97 0.86 4.65
CA THR A 88 23.09 0.65 3.21
C THR A 88 23.32 1.96 2.44
N SER A 89 23.35 3.11 3.13
CA SER A 89 23.61 4.40 2.49
C SER A 89 25.04 4.45 1.92
N PRO A 90 25.24 4.91 0.67
CA PRO A 90 26.56 4.98 0.03
C PRO A 90 27.63 5.70 0.87
N ILE A 91 27.25 6.77 1.56
CA ILE A 91 28.16 7.55 2.42
C ILE A 91 28.60 6.71 3.63
N ILE A 92 27.67 5.98 4.26
CA ILE A 92 28.00 5.12 5.40
C ILE A 92 28.89 3.96 4.97
N LEU A 93 28.66 3.39 3.78
CA LEU A 93 29.52 2.34 3.22
C LEU A 93 30.95 2.84 2.97
N ILE A 94 31.12 4.07 2.48
CA ILE A 94 32.44 4.70 2.30
C ILE A 94 33.12 4.88 3.67
N LEU A 95 32.41 5.39 4.68
CA LEU A 95 32.95 5.57 6.03
C LEU A 95 33.33 4.25 6.71
N ILE A 96 32.52 3.20 6.53
CA ILE A 96 32.86 1.86 6.99
C ILE A 96 34.14 1.37 6.30
N GLY A 97 34.26 1.58 4.98
CA GLY A 97 35.49 1.28 4.23
C GLY A 97 36.72 2.02 4.76
N ALA A 98 36.58 3.32 5.07
CA ALA A 98 37.63 4.15 5.64
C ALA A 98 38.05 3.66 7.04
N ALA A 99 37.08 3.31 7.89
CA ALA A 99 37.36 2.75 9.22
C ALA A 99 38.12 1.41 9.15
N VAL A 100 37.74 0.54 8.21
CA VAL A 100 38.45 -0.73 7.97
C VAL A 100 39.89 -0.47 7.52
N LEU A 101 40.09 0.45 6.57
CA LEU A 101 41.43 0.78 6.06
C LEU A 101 42.31 1.39 7.17
N SER A 102 41.78 2.32 7.96
CA SER A 102 42.48 2.94 9.10
C SER A 102 42.92 1.90 10.14
N THR A 103 42.07 0.89 10.42
CA THR A 103 42.42 -0.22 11.31
C THR A 103 43.60 -1.04 10.79
N PHE A 104 43.67 -1.29 9.47
CA PHE A 104 44.80 -1.99 8.84
C PHE A 104 46.13 -1.23 8.98
N LEU A 105 46.07 0.08 9.12
CA LEU A 105 47.24 0.95 9.27
C LEU A 105 47.71 1.11 10.72
N GLN A 106 47.13 0.34 11.64
CA GLN A 106 47.32 0.46 13.09
C GLN A 106 46.93 1.81 13.68
N ASP A 107 46.22 2.66 12.93
CA ASP A 107 45.62 3.88 13.48
C ASP A 107 44.26 3.55 14.10
N VAL A 108 44.31 2.86 15.23
CA VAL A 108 43.12 2.46 16.00
C VAL A 108 42.34 3.66 16.54
N THR A 109 42.98 4.84 16.66
CA THR A 109 42.32 6.05 17.17
C THR A 109 41.37 6.61 16.11
N ASP A 110 41.87 6.80 14.88
CA ASP A 110 41.07 7.32 13.77
C ASP A 110 39.93 6.36 13.39
N ALA A 111 40.21 5.05 13.33
CA ALA A 111 39.19 4.04 13.08
C ALA A 111 38.09 4.06 14.14
N ALA A 112 38.45 4.20 15.42
CA ALA A 112 37.49 4.28 16.52
C ALA A 112 36.63 5.54 16.46
N ILE A 113 37.20 6.69 16.08
CA ILE A 113 36.47 7.95 15.90
C ILE A 113 35.43 7.82 14.77
N ILE A 114 35.86 7.32 13.61
CA ILE A 114 34.97 7.15 12.43
C ILE A 114 33.83 6.19 12.77
N LEU A 115 34.14 5.03 13.36
CA LEU A 115 33.13 4.04 13.72
C LEU A 115 32.12 4.60 14.73
N SER A 116 32.60 5.37 15.71
CA SER A 116 31.74 6.04 16.70
C SER A 116 30.78 7.03 16.04
N ILE A 117 31.25 7.85 15.10
CA ILE A 117 30.41 8.80 14.36
C ILE A 117 29.37 8.07 13.51
N VAL A 118 29.75 6.98 12.83
CA VAL A 118 28.83 6.18 12.00
C VAL A 118 27.72 5.56 12.85
N ILE A 119 28.08 4.94 13.97
CA ILE A 119 27.11 4.33 14.89
C ILE A 119 26.18 5.41 15.48
N ALA A 120 26.73 6.52 15.96
CA ALA A 120 25.95 7.63 16.52
C ALA A 120 24.98 8.22 15.49
N SER A 121 25.45 8.45 14.26
CA SER A 121 24.62 8.98 13.16
C SER A 121 23.52 7.99 12.75
N GLY A 122 23.83 6.69 12.70
CA GLY A 122 22.86 5.65 12.39
C GLY A 122 21.75 5.56 13.45
N LEU A 123 22.13 5.60 14.73
CA LEU A 123 21.18 5.60 15.86
C LEU A 123 20.33 6.87 15.88
N LEU A 124 20.95 8.04 15.70
CA LEU A 124 20.24 9.32 15.66
C LEU A 124 19.25 9.37 14.49
N GLY A 125 19.68 8.93 13.30
CA GLY A 125 18.81 8.83 12.12
C GLY A 125 17.64 7.87 12.33
N PHE A 126 17.89 6.68 12.88
CA PHE A 126 16.81 5.74 13.25
C PHE A 126 15.82 6.36 14.23
N TRP A 127 16.31 7.06 15.26
CA TRP A 127 15.45 7.69 16.26
C TRP A 127 14.61 8.84 15.69
N GLN A 128 15.20 9.66 14.82
CA GLN A 128 14.51 10.74 14.10
C GLN A 128 13.38 10.18 13.22
N GLU A 129 13.70 9.17 12.40
CA GLU A 129 12.73 8.53 11.51
C GLU A 129 11.60 7.86 12.30
N HIS A 130 11.92 7.13 13.37
CA HIS A 130 10.92 6.49 14.21
C HIS A 130 9.99 7.50 14.91
N ARG A 131 10.56 8.60 15.41
CA ARG A 131 9.79 9.68 16.06
C ARG A 131 8.89 10.40 15.06
N ALA A 132 9.38 10.69 13.85
CA ALA A 132 8.58 11.30 12.79
C ALA A 132 7.41 10.39 12.38
N ALA A 133 7.69 9.11 12.12
CA ALA A 133 6.66 8.12 11.77
C ALA A 133 5.61 7.95 12.89
N SER A 134 6.02 7.97 14.16
CA SER A 134 5.12 7.88 15.31
C SER A 134 4.22 9.13 15.45
N ALA A 135 4.77 10.33 15.23
CA ALA A 135 3.99 11.57 15.29
C ALA A 135 2.87 11.59 14.25
N VAL A 136 3.18 11.21 13.00
CA VAL A 136 2.18 11.06 11.93
C VAL A 136 1.13 10.01 12.30
N ALA A 137 1.55 8.86 12.86
CA ALA A 137 0.63 7.82 13.29
C ALA A 137 -0.36 8.31 14.37
N LYS A 138 0.12 9.08 15.34
CA LYS A 138 -0.71 9.66 16.41
C LYS A 138 -1.70 10.69 15.86
N LEU A 139 -1.29 11.52 14.91
CA LEU A 139 -2.20 12.45 14.23
C LEU A 139 -3.32 11.72 13.48
N CYS A 140 -2.98 10.67 12.72
CA CYS A 140 -3.98 9.86 12.02
C CYS A 140 -4.93 9.11 12.97
N ALA A 141 -4.47 8.72 14.16
CA ALA A 141 -5.28 8.00 15.15
C ALA A 141 -6.37 8.89 15.80
N VAL A 142 -6.26 10.22 15.71
CA VAL A 142 -7.26 11.16 16.24
C VAL A 142 -8.54 11.22 15.37
N VAL A 143 -8.50 10.69 14.13
CA VAL A 143 -9.62 10.74 13.19
C VAL A 143 -10.20 9.33 12.99
N GLU A 144 -10.85 8.79 14.02
CA GLU A 144 -11.60 7.53 13.87
C GLU A 144 -12.98 7.82 13.25
N THR A 145 -13.11 7.58 11.94
CA THR A 145 -14.40 7.71 11.25
C THR A 145 -15.36 6.59 11.70
N LYS A 146 -16.54 6.97 12.20
CA LYS A 146 -17.60 6.03 12.58
C LYS A 146 -18.67 5.96 11.50
N VAL A 147 -19.24 4.77 11.34
CA VAL A 147 -20.27 4.44 10.35
C VAL A 147 -21.49 3.90 11.09
N ARG A 148 -22.68 4.30 10.65
CA ARG A 148 -23.93 3.77 11.20
C ARG A 148 -24.27 2.46 10.51
N VAL A 149 -24.43 1.39 11.28
CA VAL A 149 -24.81 0.08 10.79
C VAL A 149 -25.99 -0.49 11.58
N LEU A 150 -26.77 -1.34 10.95
CA LEU A 150 -27.82 -2.13 11.59
C LEU A 150 -27.26 -3.52 11.92
N ARG A 151 -27.21 -3.85 13.21
CA ARG A 151 -26.78 -5.18 13.71
C ARG A 151 -27.77 -5.67 14.75
N ALA A 152 -28.21 -6.93 14.62
CA ALA A 152 -29.25 -7.53 15.47
C ALA A 152 -30.52 -6.66 15.62
N GLY A 153 -30.92 -5.97 14.55
CA GLY A 153 -32.10 -5.09 14.51
C GLY A 153 -31.92 -3.72 15.17
N ALA A 154 -30.74 -3.41 15.71
CA ALA A 154 -30.45 -2.12 16.35
C ALA A 154 -29.45 -1.29 15.55
N GLU A 155 -29.69 0.01 15.43
CA GLU A 155 -28.73 0.94 14.86
C GLU A 155 -27.58 1.17 15.83
N MET A 156 -26.34 1.08 15.34
CA MET A 156 -25.15 1.35 16.14
C MET A 156 -24.06 2.02 15.32
N LEU A 157 -23.23 2.82 15.98
CA LEU A 157 -22.03 3.39 15.40
C LEU A 157 -20.86 2.43 15.59
N VAL A 158 -20.28 1.99 14.48
CA VAL A 158 -19.12 1.09 14.44
C VAL A 158 -17.98 1.84 13.76
N PRO A 159 -16.72 1.71 14.23
CA PRO A 159 -15.60 2.29 13.50
C PRO A 159 -15.56 1.75 12.07
N LEU A 160 -15.23 2.60 11.09
CA LEU A 160 -15.19 2.26 9.66
C LEU A 160 -14.40 0.96 9.39
N GLU A 161 -13.35 0.76 10.16
CA GLU A 161 -12.43 -0.37 10.07
C GLU A 161 -13.03 -1.70 10.51
N HIS A 162 -14.07 -1.67 11.35
CA HIS A 162 -14.79 -2.83 11.86
C HIS A 162 -16.03 -3.17 11.03
N VAL A 163 -16.24 -2.47 9.92
CA VAL A 163 -17.26 -2.81 8.92
C VAL A 163 -16.80 -4.05 8.16
N VAL A 164 -17.68 -5.05 8.07
CA VAL A 164 -17.37 -6.35 7.45
C VAL A 164 -18.38 -6.69 6.35
N PRO A 165 -18.04 -7.59 5.40
CA PRO A 165 -19.01 -8.09 4.42
C PRO A 165 -20.27 -8.61 5.10
N GLY A 166 -21.44 -8.22 4.59
CA GLY A 166 -22.77 -8.54 5.12
C GLY A 166 -23.32 -7.58 6.17
N ASP A 167 -22.55 -6.60 6.65
CA ASP A 167 -23.11 -5.50 7.44
C ASP A 167 -24.16 -4.72 6.63
N LEU A 168 -25.16 -4.18 7.32
CA LEU A 168 -26.13 -3.26 6.74
C LEU A 168 -25.77 -1.83 7.12
N ALA A 169 -25.18 -1.09 6.19
CA ALA A 169 -24.85 0.31 6.36
C ALA A 169 -26.10 1.20 6.17
N LEU A 170 -26.29 2.14 7.09
CA LEU A 170 -27.33 3.17 7.01
C LEU A 170 -26.70 4.45 6.49
N LEU A 171 -27.19 4.89 5.34
CA LEU A 171 -26.66 6.00 4.58
C LEU A 171 -27.57 7.22 4.75
N SER A 172 -26.96 8.38 4.98
CA SER A 172 -27.62 9.67 5.08
C SER A 172 -26.78 10.74 4.40
N ALA A 173 -27.39 11.86 4.01
CA ALA A 173 -26.68 13.03 3.48
C ALA A 173 -25.42 13.37 4.32
N GLY A 174 -24.31 13.61 3.63
CA GLY A 174 -22.99 13.89 4.23
C GLY A 174 -22.21 12.66 4.68
N ALA A 175 -22.81 11.46 4.67
CA ALA A 175 -22.09 10.25 5.05
C ALA A 175 -21.13 9.80 3.94
N ILE A 176 -19.96 9.31 4.36
CA ILE A 176 -19.01 8.61 3.49
C ILE A 176 -19.52 7.17 3.30
N ILE A 177 -19.43 6.66 2.08
CA ILE A 177 -19.74 5.27 1.78
C ILE A 177 -18.60 4.37 2.33
N PRO A 178 -18.87 3.47 3.28
CA PRO A 178 -17.83 2.81 4.07
C PRO A 178 -17.07 1.72 3.33
N ALA A 179 -17.70 1.13 2.32
CA ALA A 179 -17.26 -0.07 1.61
C ALA A 179 -18.08 -0.18 0.31
N ASP A 180 -17.78 -1.15 -0.56
CA ASP A 180 -18.63 -1.38 -1.73
C ASP A 180 -19.90 -2.10 -1.28
N CYS A 181 -21.05 -1.47 -1.51
CA CYS A 181 -22.34 -1.93 -0.99
C CYS A 181 -23.40 -2.07 -2.08
N ARG A 182 -24.30 -3.01 -1.87
CA ARG A 182 -25.53 -3.21 -2.64
C ARG A 182 -26.68 -2.50 -1.95
N LEU A 183 -27.38 -1.62 -2.67
CA LEU A 183 -28.48 -0.83 -2.13
C LEU A 183 -29.76 -1.65 -1.95
N LEU A 184 -30.30 -1.66 -0.75
CA LEU A 184 -31.53 -2.39 -0.39
C LEU A 184 -32.74 -1.45 -0.42
N GLU A 185 -32.56 -0.25 0.12
CA GLU A 185 -33.58 0.80 0.19
C GLU A 185 -32.92 2.13 -0.17
N ALA A 186 -33.67 3.02 -0.82
CA ALA A 186 -33.23 4.37 -1.13
C ALA A 186 -34.42 5.33 -1.12
N ARG A 187 -34.18 6.56 -0.66
CA ARG A 187 -35.11 7.69 -0.75
C ARG A 187 -34.32 8.90 -1.20
N ASP A 188 -34.57 9.33 -2.43
CA ASP A 188 -33.89 10.47 -3.09
C ASP A 188 -32.37 10.44 -2.89
N LEU A 189 -31.77 9.26 -3.03
CA LEU A 189 -30.36 9.05 -2.70
C LEU A 189 -29.48 9.46 -3.88
N PHE A 190 -28.71 10.53 -3.70
CA PHE A 190 -27.71 10.99 -4.65
C PHE A 190 -26.31 10.82 -4.08
N VAL A 191 -25.41 10.22 -4.85
CA VAL A 191 -24.03 9.94 -4.44
C VAL A 191 -23.06 10.61 -5.41
N ASN A 192 -22.05 11.27 -4.86
CA ASN A 192 -20.96 11.80 -5.66
C ASN A 192 -19.91 10.72 -5.90
N GLU A 193 -19.84 10.24 -7.13
CA GLU A 193 -18.94 9.17 -7.56
C GLU A 193 -17.73 9.68 -8.35
N ALA A 194 -17.48 11.00 -8.37
CA ALA A 194 -16.41 11.63 -9.14
C ALA A 194 -15.03 11.02 -8.86
N THR A 195 -14.77 10.58 -7.62
CA THR A 195 -13.53 9.92 -7.22
C THR A 195 -13.28 8.59 -7.95
N LEU A 196 -14.33 7.90 -8.40
CA LEU A 196 -14.23 6.58 -9.05
C LEU A 196 -14.55 6.63 -10.54
N THR A 197 -15.51 7.46 -10.96
CA THR A 197 -15.98 7.53 -12.35
C THR A 197 -15.46 8.75 -13.11
N GLY A 198 -15.01 9.80 -12.40
CA GLY A 198 -14.66 11.08 -13.00
C GLY A 198 -15.86 11.97 -13.37
N GLU A 199 -17.09 11.50 -13.14
CA GLU A 199 -18.31 12.26 -13.43
C GLU A 199 -18.62 13.24 -12.28
N THR A 200 -18.75 14.53 -12.59
CA THR A 200 -18.96 15.59 -11.59
C THR A 200 -20.41 15.67 -11.09
N TYR A 201 -21.37 15.19 -11.89
CA TYR A 201 -22.78 15.22 -11.50
C TYR A 201 -23.12 14.06 -10.56
N PRO A 202 -23.81 14.31 -9.43
CA PRO A 202 -24.24 13.26 -8.52
C PRO A 202 -25.12 12.22 -9.23
N GLY A 203 -24.77 10.95 -9.08
CA GLY A 203 -25.54 9.84 -9.62
C GLY A 203 -26.72 9.51 -8.70
N GLU A 204 -27.92 9.41 -9.26
CA GLU A 204 -29.09 8.91 -8.55
C GLU A 204 -28.97 7.39 -8.32
N LYS A 205 -29.31 6.95 -7.11
CA LYS A 205 -29.17 5.55 -6.67
C LYS A 205 -30.52 4.96 -6.31
N THR A 206 -30.83 3.83 -6.94
CA THR A 206 -32.11 3.13 -6.79
C THR A 206 -31.90 1.64 -6.53
N PRO A 207 -32.62 1.03 -5.56
CA PRO A 207 -32.51 -0.39 -5.30
C PRO A 207 -33.15 -1.18 -6.45
N GLY A 208 -32.64 -2.37 -6.73
CA GLY A 208 -33.20 -3.27 -7.75
C GLY A 208 -32.15 -4.21 -8.32
N ALA A 209 -32.59 -5.31 -8.91
CA ALA A 209 -31.68 -6.21 -9.63
C ALA A 209 -31.28 -5.57 -10.95
N LEU A 210 -30.00 -5.68 -11.31
CA LEU A 210 -29.47 -5.23 -12.58
C LEU A 210 -28.79 -6.41 -13.29
N SER A 211 -28.63 -6.31 -14.61
CA SER A 211 -27.83 -7.31 -15.35
C SER A 211 -26.39 -7.32 -14.85
N ALA A 212 -25.79 -8.51 -14.71
CA ALA A 212 -24.38 -8.65 -14.37
C ALA A 212 -23.45 -7.95 -15.39
N LYS A 213 -23.91 -7.78 -16.63
CA LYS A 213 -23.18 -7.08 -17.71
C LYS A 213 -23.24 -5.55 -17.60
N THR A 214 -24.00 -5.00 -16.66
CA THR A 214 -24.10 -3.55 -16.46
C THR A 214 -22.74 -2.99 -16.02
N ALA A 215 -22.22 -2.04 -16.81
CA ALA A 215 -20.99 -1.33 -16.51
C ALA A 215 -21.05 -0.66 -15.14
N LEU A 216 -19.91 -0.58 -14.45
CA LEU A 216 -19.81 -0.09 -13.07
C LEU A 216 -20.49 1.27 -12.88
N ALA A 217 -20.21 2.22 -13.77
CA ALA A 217 -20.76 3.58 -13.73
C ALA A 217 -22.29 3.65 -13.90
N ARG A 218 -22.92 2.60 -14.44
CA ARG A 218 -24.38 2.52 -14.62
C ARG A 218 -25.07 1.67 -13.54
N ARG A 219 -24.34 1.18 -12.54
CA ARG A 219 -24.92 0.43 -11.42
C ARG A 219 -25.58 1.39 -10.44
N SER A 220 -26.84 1.75 -10.69
CA SER A 220 -27.65 2.59 -9.81
C SER A 220 -27.94 1.93 -8.45
N ASN A 221 -27.84 0.60 -8.41
CA ASN A 221 -28.17 -0.22 -7.26
C ASN A 221 -26.96 -0.50 -6.34
N ALA A 222 -25.83 0.14 -6.61
CA ALA A 222 -24.57 -0.03 -5.92
C ALA A 222 -23.97 1.33 -5.52
N VAL A 223 -23.26 1.35 -4.39
CA VAL A 223 -22.49 2.49 -3.91
C VAL A 223 -21.09 2.02 -3.54
N PHE A 224 -20.08 2.85 -3.77
CA PHE A 224 -18.68 2.41 -3.74
C PHE A 224 -17.87 3.12 -2.66
N MET A 225 -16.87 2.42 -2.10
CA MET A 225 -15.96 2.97 -1.09
C MET A 225 -15.30 4.27 -1.58
N GLY A 226 -15.21 5.28 -0.71
CA GLY A 226 -14.55 6.56 -1.01
C GLY A 226 -15.45 7.61 -1.69
N THR A 227 -16.67 7.23 -2.05
CA THR A 227 -17.73 8.16 -2.48
C THR A 227 -18.51 8.69 -1.27
N HIS A 228 -19.30 9.75 -1.46
CA HIS A 228 -20.10 10.35 -0.37
C HIS A 228 -21.53 10.67 -0.81
N VAL A 229 -22.44 10.56 0.15
CA VAL A 229 -23.87 10.87 -0.06
C VAL A 229 -24.05 12.38 -0.08
N ILE A 230 -24.62 12.90 -1.17
CA ILE A 230 -24.94 14.33 -1.31
C ILE A 230 -26.29 14.63 -0.65
N SER A 231 -27.30 13.82 -0.94
CA SER A 231 -28.65 13.99 -0.42
C SER A 231 -29.37 12.65 -0.30
N GLY A 232 -30.48 12.66 0.46
CA GLY A 232 -31.33 11.49 0.66
C GLY A 232 -30.85 10.55 1.77
N SER A 233 -31.43 9.36 1.76
CA SER A 233 -31.11 8.28 2.71
C SER A 233 -31.24 6.92 2.04
N GLY A 234 -30.54 5.93 2.59
CA GLY A 234 -30.60 4.58 2.06
C GLY A 234 -30.08 3.54 3.04
N LYS A 235 -30.38 2.29 2.73
CA LYS A 235 -29.87 1.12 3.45
C LYS A 235 -29.12 0.26 2.45
N ALA A 236 -27.89 -0.10 2.73
CA ALA A 236 -27.05 -0.85 1.81
C ALA A 236 -26.35 -2.01 2.52
N CYS A 237 -26.26 -3.16 1.85
CA CYS A 237 -25.53 -4.32 2.33
C CYS A 237 -24.09 -4.29 1.83
N VAL A 238 -23.13 -4.40 2.74
CA VAL A 238 -21.69 -4.41 2.42
C VAL A 238 -21.34 -5.70 1.68
N ILE A 239 -20.78 -5.56 0.48
CA ILE A 239 -20.36 -6.71 -0.35
C ILE A 239 -18.85 -6.93 -0.22
N HIS A 240 -18.05 -5.89 -0.50
CA HIS A 240 -16.59 -5.95 -0.47
C HIS A 240 -16.02 -4.86 0.45
N THR A 241 -14.98 -5.20 1.20
CA THR A 241 -14.27 -4.29 2.12
C THR A 241 -12.79 -4.22 1.77
N GLY A 242 -12.12 -3.14 2.18
CA GLY A 242 -10.67 -2.97 2.04
C GLY A 242 -10.18 -3.12 0.60
N ARG A 243 -9.22 -4.03 0.38
CA ARG A 243 -8.56 -4.26 -0.92
C ARG A 243 -9.49 -4.82 -1.99
N GLU A 244 -10.57 -5.50 -1.59
CA GLU A 244 -11.51 -6.13 -2.54
C GLU A 244 -12.49 -5.14 -3.16
N THR A 245 -12.58 -3.93 -2.60
CA THR A 245 -13.38 -2.83 -3.16
C THR A 245 -12.83 -2.38 -4.52
N GLN A 246 -13.67 -1.74 -5.34
CA GLN A 246 -13.25 -1.14 -6.61
C GLN A 246 -12.15 -0.09 -6.37
N PHE A 247 -12.34 0.75 -5.36
CA PHE A 247 -11.32 1.73 -4.97
C PHE A 247 -10.04 1.05 -4.49
N GLY A 248 -10.15 -0.04 -3.73
CA GLY A 248 -9.00 -0.84 -3.28
C GLY A 248 -8.21 -1.47 -4.42
N LYS A 249 -8.89 -1.99 -5.45
CA LYS A 249 -8.27 -2.56 -6.66
C LYS A 249 -7.52 -1.51 -7.48
N VAL A 250 -8.11 -0.32 -7.64
CA VAL A 250 -7.44 0.82 -8.28
C VAL A 250 -6.23 1.27 -7.45
N TYR A 251 -6.39 1.39 -6.14
CA TYR A 251 -5.31 1.79 -5.22
C TYR A 251 -4.12 0.82 -5.28
N GLU A 252 -4.35 -0.49 -5.34
CA GLU A 252 -3.30 -1.50 -5.48
C GLU A 252 -2.57 -1.42 -6.83
N THR A 253 -3.30 -1.10 -7.90
CA THR A 253 -2.69 -0.94 -9.23
C THR A 253 -1.79 0.30 -9.29
N LEU A 254 -2.22 1.41 -8.70
CA LEU A 254 -1.44 2.64 -8.57
C LEU A 254 -0.25 2.50 -7.61
N ARG A 255 -0.29 1.51 -6.72
CA ARG A 255 0.77 1.22 -5.75
C ARG A 255 1.99 0.53 -6.30
N LEU A 256 1.95 0.07 -7.55
CA LEU A 256 3.11 -0.49 -8.23
C LEU A 256 4.17 0.61 -8.36
N ARG A 257 5.03 0.70 -7.33
CA ARG A 257 6.17 1.61 -7.11
C ARG A 257 5.97 3.03 -7.67
N PRO A 258 5.71 4.06 -6.83
CA PRO A 258 5.78 5.44 -7.32
C PRO A 258 7.12 5.60 -8.05
N PRO A 259 7.11 6.01 -9.34
CA PRO A 259 8.32 6.15 -10.10
C PRO A 259 9.21 7.18 -9.40
N GLU A 260 10.51 6.94 -9.39
CA GLU A 260 11.47 7.88 -8.80
C GLU A 260 11.24 9.27 -9.37
N THR A 261 11.20 10.26 -8.50
CA THR A 261 10.97 11.65 -8.92
C THR A 261 12.11 12.11 -9.82
N GLU A 262 11.83 13.06 -10.73
CA GLU A 262 12.88 13.66 -11.57
C GLU A 262 13.99 14.30 -10.72
N PHE A 263 13.63 14.86 -9.56
CA PHE A 263 14.59 15.39 -8.60
C PHE A 263 15.50 14.31 -7.98
N GLU A 264 14.93 13.19 -7.52
CA GLU A 264 15.73 12.06 -6.99
C GLU A 264 16.63 11.46 -8.07
N ARG A 265 16.14 11.34 -9.32
CA ARG A 265 16.96 10.91 -10.45
C ARG A 265 18.10 11.90 -10.74
N GLY A 266 17.83 13.20 -10.63
CA GLY A 266 18.82 14.27 -10.70
C GLY A 266 19.89 14.15 -9.63
N ILE A 267 19.50 14.04 -8.36
CA ILE A 267 20.43 13.85 -7.22
C ILE A 267 21.29 12.61 -7.43
N ARG A 268 20.70 11.48 -7.87
CA ARG A 268 21.48 10.26 -8.08
C ARG A 268 22.50 10.41 -9.20
N ARG A 269 22.12 11.03 -10.33
CA ARG A 269 23.07 11.33 -11.42
C ARG A 269 24.18 12.27 -10.95
N PHE A 270 23.84 13.29 -10.18
CA PHE A 270 24.81 14.19 -9.59
C PHE A 270 25.74 13.47 -8.60
N GLY A 271 25.21 12.56 -7.79
CA GLY A 271 25.98 11.68 -6.92
C GLY A 271 26.95 10.79 -7.70
N TYR A 272 26.52 10.21 -8.83
CA TYR A 272 27.41 9.45 -9.72
C TYR A 272 28.48 10.32 -10.36
N LEU A 273 28.13 11.54 -10.79
CA LEU A 273 29.10 12.50 -11.33
C LEU A 273 30.17 12.85 -10.29
N LEU A 274 29.76 13.17 -9.06
CA LEU A 274 30.68 13.43 -7.95
C LEU A 274 31.58 12.22 -7.69
N ALA A 275 31.00 11.01 -7.61
CA ALA A 275 31.77 9.79 -7.39
C ALA A 275 32.79 9.53 -8.53
N GLU A 276 32.42 9.79 -9.78
CA GLU A 276 33.32 9.66 -10.94
C GLU A 276 34.47 10.67 -10.87
N VAL A 277 34.18 11.95 -10.59
CA VAL A 277 35.19 13.00 -10.44
C VAL A 277 36.14 12.68 -9.29
N THR A 278 35.61 12.29 -8.13
CA THR A 278 36.40 11.91 -6.96
C THR A 278 37.28 10.71 -7.27
N PHE A 279 36.75 9.68 -7.95
CA PHE A 279 37.53 8.51 -8.33
C PHE A 279 38.69 8.85 -9.28
N VAL A 280 38.45 9.70 -10.29
CA VAL A 280 39.50 10.18 -11.20
C VAL A 280 40.56 10.98 -10.45
N LEU A 281 40.17 11.86 -9.52
CA LEU A 281 41.09 12.64 -8.72
C LEU A 281 41.95 11.76 -7.81
N VAL A 282 41.33 10.79 -7.12
CA VAL A 282 42.04 9.80 -6.29
C VAL A 282 43.07 9.04 -7.12
N LEU A 283 42.69 8.57 -8.31
CA LEU A 283 43.59 7.82 -9.21
C LEU A 283 44.75 8.70 -9.72
N ALA A 284 44.46 9.96 -10.06
CA ALA A 284 45.48 10.92 -10.50
C ALA A 284 46.48 11.28 -9.39
N ILE A 285 45.98 11.54 -8.17
CA ILE A 285 46.83 11.80 -7.00
C ILE A 285 47.69 10.57 -6.69
N PHE A 286 47.10 9.38 -6.70
CA PHE A 286 47.83 8.14 -6.49
C PHE A 286 48.96 7.95 -7.51
N ALA A 287 48.67 8.13 -8.80
CA ALA A 287 49.66 8.02 -9.87
C ALA A 287 50.80 9.04 -9.71
N PHE A 288 50.48 10.30 -9.39
CA PHE A 288 51.46 11.35 -9.12
C PHE A 288 52.35 10.98 -7.92
N ASN A 289 51.76 10.52 -6.83
CA ASN A 289 52.49 10.24 -5.60
C ASN A 289 53.45 9.03 -5.74
N VAL A 290 53.03 8.01 -6.51
CA VAL A 290 53.90 6.87 -6.88
C VAL A 290 55.04 7.34 -7.78
N TYR A 291 54.76 8.19 -8.78
CA TYR A 291 55.79 8.76 -9.65
C TYR A 291 56.85 9.56 -8.86
N PHE A 292 56.44 10.29 -7.83
CA PHE A 292 57.33 11.04 -6.93
C PHE A 292 57.91 10.23 -5.74
N HIS A 293 57.80 8.89 -5.77
CA HIS A 293 58.43 7.96 -4.83
C HIS A 293 58.01 8.10 -3.36
N LYS A 294 56.78 8.57 -3.10
CA LYS A 294 56.22 8.51 -1.74
C LYS A 294 55.68 7.12 -1.41
N PRO A 295 55.56 6.76 -0.11
CA PRO A 295 54.96 5.50 0.30
C PRO A 295 53.55 5.36 -0.27
N VAL A 296 53.28 4.23 -0.90
CA VAL A 296 52.01 3.94 -1.60
C VAL A 296 50.81 4.01 -0.64
N LEU A 297 51.04 3.64 0.63
CA LEU A 297 50.05 3.69 1.71
C LEU A 297 49.65 5.13 2.09
N ASP A 298 50.64 6.00 2.33
CA ASP A 298 50.43 7.42 2.68
C ASP A 298 49.71 8.17 1.55
N SER A 299 50.00 7.77 0.32
CA SER A 299 49.40 8.32 -0.89
C SER A 299 47.92 7.97 -1.03
N LEU A 300 47.55 6.73 -0.72
CA LEU A 300 46.18 6.26 -0.71
C LEU A 300 45.37 6.93 0.41
N LEU A 301 45.94 7.05 1.61
CA LEU A 301 45.30 7.73 2.73
C LEU A 301 45.07 9.22 2.46
N PHE A 302 46.06 9.92 1.90
CA PHE A 302 45.92 11.34 1.58
C PHE A 302 44.84 11.57 0.52
N ALA A 303 44.77 10.70 -0.49
CA ALA A 303 43.71 10.76 -1.50
C ALA A 303 42.33 10.43 -0.91
N LEU A 304 42.22 9.46 0.01
CA LEU A 304 40.97 9.12 0.68
C LEU A 304 40.50 10.23 1.64
N ALA A 305 41.42 10.94 2.29
CA ALA A 305 41.10 12.06 3.18
C ALA A 305 40.64 13.32 2.43
N LEU A 306 40.97 13.45 1.14
CA LEU A 306 40.59 14.57 0.27
C LEU A 306 39.26 14.33 -0.49
N ALA A 307 38.82 13.07 -0.54
CA ALA A 307 37.67 12.56 -1.29
C ALA A 307 36.36 12.66 -0.48
#